data_AF-A0A0B8WH00-F1
#
_entry.id   AF-A0A0B8WH00-F1
#
_cell.length_a   1.000
_cell.length_b   1.000
_cell.length_c   1.000
_cell.angle_alpha   90.00
_cell.angle_beta   90.00
_cell.angle_gamma   90.00
#
_symmetry.space_group_name_H-M   'P 1'
#
loop_
_entity.id
_entity.type
_entity.pdbx_description
1 polymer ?
#
loop_
_entity_poly.entity_id
_entity_poly.type
_entity_poly.pdbx_seq_one_letter_code
_entity_poly.pdbx_strand_id
1 'polypeptide(L)'
;MKKIDVLMQELGFNKDAPEGVKEAFIKHLMKTSYGVNVTTPTEKKEIAANPQKIATLKSPQQLSFDFIEEKTSPSSGKKAVS
;
A
#
# COMPACT_ATOMS: atom_id res chain seq x y z
N MET A 1 -3.75 -8.68 30.88
CA MET A 1 -3.28 -7.96 29.66
C MET A 1 -2.74 -6.60 30.09
N LYS A 2 -1.59 -6.16 29.55
CA LYS A 2 -1.11 -4.78 29.78
C LYS A 2 -2.07 -3.78 29.13
N LYS A 3 -2.24 -2.59 29.71
CA LYS A 3 -3.04 -1.51 29.10
C LYS A 3 -2.30 -0.95 27.88
N ILE A 4 -3.05 -0.52 26.87
CA ILE A 4 -2.48 0.02 25.63
C ILE A 4 -1.54 1.20 25.89
N ASP A 5 -1.89 2.06 26.84
CA ASP A 5 -1.10 3.24 27.22
C ASP A 5 0.31 2.87 27.72
N VAL A 6 0.39 1.77 28.48
CA VAL A 6 1.67 1.24 28.98
C VAL A 6 2.50 0.69 27.84
N LEU A 7 1.87 -0.02 26.91
CA LEU A 7 2.55 -0.61 25.76
C LEU A 7 3.06 0.48 24.78
N MET A 8 2.27 1.54 24.57
CA MET A 8 2.69 2.72 23.82
C MET A 8 3.89 3.40 24.48
N GLN A 9 3.85 3.59 25.80
CA GLN A 9 4.94 4.20 26.55
C GLN A 9 6.23 3.35 26.50
N GLU A 10 6.12 2.02 26.66
CA GLU A 10 7.25 1.09 26.56
C GLU A 10 7.93 1.14 25.18
N LEU A 11 7.16 1.43 24.13
CA LEU A 11 7.65 1.54 22.76
C LEU A 11 8.06 2.97 22.36
N GLY A 12 8.05 3.92 23.30
CA GLY A 12 8.46 5.30 23.07
C GLY A 12 7.39 6.19 22.41
N PHE A 13 6.14 5.72 22.34
CA PHE A 13 5.01 6.51 21.85
C PHE A 13 4.34 7.30 22.98
N ASN A 14 3.72 8.42 22.63
CA ASN A 14 2.96 9.23 23.59
C ASN A 14 1.71 8.48 24.07
N LYS A 15 1.65 8.16 25.36
CA LYS A 15 0.50 7.49 26.01
C LYS A 15 -0.79 8.32 26.01
N ASP A 16 -0.66 9.65 25.95
CA ASP A 16 -1.77 10.60 25.97
C ASP A 16 -2.16 11.05 24.55
N ALA A 17 -1.78 10.26 23.53
CA ALA A 17 -2.12 10.54 22.14
C ALA A 17 -3.65 10.50 21.91
N PRO A 18 -4.15 11.23 20.89
CA PRO A 18 -5.56 11.16 20.50
C PRO A 18 -6.00 9.73 20.16
N GLU A 19 -7.28 9.42 20.37
CA GLU A 19 -7.82 8.06 20.20
C GLU A 19 -7.52 7.48 18.81
N GLY A 20 -7.64 8.27 17.74
CA GLY A 20 -7.31 7.82 16.38
C GLY A 20 -5.84 7.41 16.20
N VAL A 21 -4.91 8.02 16.96
CA VAL A 21 -3.49 7.62 16.95
C VAL A 21 -3.30 6.30 17.68
N LYS A 22 -4.00 6.10 18.81
CA LYS A 22 -3.98 4.81 19.54
C LYS A 22 -4.54 3.68 18.68
N GLU A 23 -5.63 3.94 17.96
CA GLU A 23 -6.23 3.00 17.01
C GLU A 23 -5.28 2.67 15.84
N ALA A 24 -4.64 3.69 15.25
CA ALA A 24 -3.66 3.49 14.18
C ALA A 24 -2.45 2.69 14.64
N PHE A 25 -1.99 2.93 15.88
CA PHE A 25 -0.92 2.16 16.51
C PHE A 25 -1.30 0.69 16.68
N ILE A 26 -2.50 0.38 17.19
CA ILE A 26 -3.00 -0.99 17.30
C ILE A 26 -3.11 -1.64 15.92
N LYS A 27 -3.66 -0.92 14.94
CA LYS A 27 -3.80 -1.42 13.56
C LYS A 27 -2.44 -1.79 12.97
N HIS A 28 -1.40 -0.98 13.21
CA HIS A 28 -0.04 -1.28 12.81
C HIS A 28 0.48 -2.55 13.48
N LEU A 29 0.31 -2.71 14.79
CA LEU A 29 0.75 -3.91 15.51
C LEU A 29 0.05 -5.17 14.97
N MET A 30 -1.26 -5.13 14.75
CA MET A 30 -2.00 -6.27 14.19
C MET A 30 -1.53 -6.65 12.78
N LYS A 31 -1.25 -5.64 11.94
CA LYS A 31 -0.69 -5.86 10.61
C LYS A 31 0.70 -6.50 10.68
N THR A 32 1.57 -6.02 11.57
CA THR A 32 2.94 -6.54 11.69
C THR A 32 2.98 -7.93 12.32
N SER A 33 2.16 -8.20 13.33
CA SER A 33 2.17 -9.49 14.06
C SER A 33 1.43 -10.60 13.33
N TYR A 34 0.30 -10.29 12.67
CA TYR A 34 -0.58 -11.30 12.10
C TYR A 34 -0.79 -11.15 10.59
N GLY A 35 -0.30 -10.07 9.98
CA GLY A 35 -0.58 -9.77 8.57
C GLY A 35 -2.05 -9.33 8.33
N VAL A 36 -2.84 -9.12 9.38
CA VAL A 36 -4.27 -8.82 9.25
C VAL A 36 -4.50 -7.32 9.25
N ASN A 37 -5.26 -6.85 8.25
CA ASN A 37 -5.72 -5.47 8.21
C ASN A 37 -7.05 -5.34 8.97
N VAL A 38 -7.06 -4.58 10.06
CA VAL A 38 -8.23 -4.40 10.93
C VAL A 38 -8.84 -3.02 10.69
N THR A 39 -10.15 -2.95 10.53
CA THR A 39 -10.89 -1.67 10.49
C THR A 39 -11.12 -1.15 11.90
N THR A 40 -10.65 0.06 12.18
CA THR A 40 -10.78 0.63 13.53
C THR A 40 -12.17 1.25 13.77
N PRO A 41 -12.60 1.42 15.03
CA PRO A 41 -13.90 2.03 15.33
C PRO A 41 -14.07 3.45 14.76
N THR A 42 -13.03 4.28 14.79
CA THR A 42 -13.08 5.63 14.19
C THR A 42 -13.22 5.54 12.67
N GLU A 43 -12.46 4.66 12.01
CA GLU A 43 -12.62 4.38 10.58
C GLU A 43 -14.05 3.92 10.27
N LYS A 44 -14.62 2.99 11.05
CA LYS A 44 -16.00 2.53 10.85
C LYS A 44 -17.02 3.66 10.94
N LYS A 45 -16.84 4.60 11.88
CA LYS A 45 -17.71 5.78 12.02
C LYS A 45 -17.60 6.70 10.81
N GLU A 46 -16.39 6.96 10.34
CA GLU A 46 -16.17 7.80 9.15
C GLU A 46 -16.71 7.16 7.88
N ILE A 47 -16.55 5.84 7.74
CA ILE A 47 -17.10 5.02 6.65
C ILE A 47 -18.63 5.09 6.64
N ALA A 48 -19.26 4.97 7.81
CA ALA A 48 -20.71 5.07 7.94
C ALA A 48 -21.22 6.49 7.64
N ALA A 49 -20.46 7.52 8.03
CA ALA A 49 -20.82 8.92 7.79
C ALA A 49 -20.63 9.34 6.32
N ASN A 50 -19.67 8.74 5.59
CA ASN A 50 -19.40 9.11 4.21
C ASN A 50 -18.98 7.90 3.35
N PRO A 51 -19.94 7.05 2.95
CA PRO A 51 -19.65 5.80 2.23
C PRO A 51 -19.01 6.01 0.85
N GLN A 52 -19.17 7.19 0.24
CA GLN A 52 -18.64 7.49 -1.10
C GLN A 52 -17.12 7.69 -1.13
N LYS A 53 -16.48 8.06 -0.02
CA LYS A 53 -15.02 8.30 0.02
C LYS A 53 -14.19 7.03 -0.20
N ILE A 54 -14.73 5.85 0.12
CA ILE A 54 -14.00 4.57 0.11
C ILE A 54 -13.87 4.00 -1.31
N ALA A 55 -14.77 4.38 -2.22
CA ALA A 55 -14.79 3.88 -3.60
C ALA A 55 -13.69 4.50 -4.50
N THR A 56 -12.84 5.39 -3.98
CA THR A 56 -11.93 6.22 -4.80
C THR A 56 -10.45 5.94 -4.60
N LEU A 57 -10.06 4.77 -4.13
CA LEU A 57 -8.70 4.27 -4.36
C LEU A 57 -8.67 3.57 -5.71
N LYS A 58 -8.60 4.38 -6.78
CA LYS A 58 -8.25 3.85 -8.11
C LYS A 58 -6.90 3.15 -7.96
N SER A 59 -6.83 1.86 -8.31
CA SER A 59 -5.54 1.19 -8.40
C SER A 59 -4.63 2.01 -9.32
N PRO A 60 -3.35 2.22 -8.95
CA PRO A 60 -2.45 2.94 -9.82
C PRO A 60 -2.43 2.23 -11.18
N GLN A 61 -2.70 2.98 -12.24
CA GLN A 61 -2.70 2.44 -13.60
C GLN A 61 -1.26 2.01 -13.91
N GLN A 62 -1.03 0.70 -13.95
CA GLN A 62 0.27 0.13 -14.32
C GLN A 62 0.57 0.53 -15.77
N LEU A 63 1.67 1.25 -15.98
CA LEU A 63 2.16 1.55 -17.33
C LEU A 63 2.84 0.29 -17.90
N SER A 64 2.39 -0.16 -19.06
CA SER A 64 3.10 -1.17 -19.86
C SER A 64 4.01 -0.46 -20.85
N PHE A 65 5.25 -0.94 -20.99
CA PHE A 65 6.16 -0.50 -22.03
C PHE A 65 6.33 -1.65 -23.03
N ASP A 66 6.06 -1.37 -24.29
CA ASP A 66 6.38 -2.28 -25.37
C ASP A 66 7.86 -2.10 -25.74
N PHE A 67 8.62 -3.18 -25.72
CA PHE A 67 9.97 -3.19 -26.28
C PHE A 67 9.83 -3.17 -27.80
N ILE A 68 10.32 -2.10 -28.44
CA ILE A 68 10.50 -2.08 -29.89
C ILE A 68 11.65 -3.04 -30.18
N GLU A 69 11.32 -4.27 -30.57
CA GLU A 69 12.28 -5.14 -31.24
C GLU A 69 12.53 -4.56 -32.64
N GLU A 70 13.50 -3.63 -32.72
CA GLU A 70 14.04 -3.20 -33.99
C GLU A 70 14.67 -4.43 -34.66
N LYS A 71 13.92 -5.05 -35.59
CA LYS A 71 14.39 -6.17 -36.39
C LYS A 71 15.50 -5.66 -37.30
N THR A 72 16.74 -5.68 -36.81
CA THR A 72 17.93 -5.51 -37.64
C THR A 72 18.09 -6.77 -38.50
N SER A 73 17.33 -6.89 -39.58
CA SER A 73 17.63 -7.88 -40.62
C SER A 73 18.90 -7.44 -41.35
N PRO A 74 19.99 -8.23 -41.35
CA PRO A 74 21.17 -7.88 -42.12
C PRO A 74 20.82 -7.97 -43.62
N SER A 75 20.90 -6.84 -44.32
CA SER A 75 20.75 -6.77 -45.77
C SER A 75 21.93 -7.50 -46.45
N SER A 76 21.73 -8.76 -46.82
CA SER A 76 22.68 -9.56 -47.62
C SER A 76 22.65 -9.12 -49.09
N GLY A 77 23.28 -7.99 -49.39
CA GLY A 77 23.41 -7.47 -50.74
C GLY A 77 24.83 -7.60 -51.28
N LYS A 78 25.26 -8.79 -51.72
CA LYS A 78 26.35 -8.94 -52.70
C LYS A 78 26.07 -10.12 -53.64
N LYS A 79 25.71 -9.82 -54.89
CA LYS A 79 25.72 -10.77 -56.01
C LYS A 79 27.17 -11.16 -56.29
N ALA A 80 27.47 -12.46 -56.27
CA ALA A 80 28.69 -12.99 -56.87
C ALA A 80 28.55 -12.93 -58.40
N VAL A 81 29.54 -12.35 -59.07
CA VAL A 81 29.66 -12.35 -60.55
C VAL A 81 30.55 -13.53 -60.92
N SER A 82 30.05 -14.39 -61.81
CA SER A 82 30.79 -15.49 -62.44
C SER A 82 31.78 -14.98 -63.49
#